data_AF-A0A447MWH3-F1
#
_entry.id   AF-A0A447MWH3-F1
#
_cell.length_a   1.000
_cell.length_b   1.000
_cell.length_c   1.000
_cell.angle_alpha   90.00
_cell.angle_beta   90.00
_cell.angle_gamma   90.00
#
_symmetry.space_group_name_H-M   'P 1'
#
loop_
_entity.id
_entity.type
_entity.pdbx_description
1 polymer ?
#
loop_
_entity_poly.entity_id
_entity_poly.type
_entity_poly.pdbx_seq_one_letter_code
_entity_poly.pdbx_strand_id
1 'polypeptide(L)'
;MFTSVAQANAAVIEQIRRARPHWLDVKPASSLISVLNQGKTLLHAGPPMRWQEMTGPMKGACIGACLFEGWAKDEMSALALLEQGKVNFIPCHHVNAVGPMGGITSASMPMLVVENITDGNRAYCNLNEGIGKVMRFGAYGEDVQQRLRWMRDVLMPVLSAALGRLERGLDLTAMMAQGITMGDEFHQRNIASSALLDAHVGAAYRPSGTR
;
A
#
# COMPACT_ATOMS: atom_id res chain seq x y z
N MET A 1 -12.32 27.11 18.52
CA MET A 1 -10.85 27.02 18.60
C MET A 1 -10.50 26.51 20.00
N PHE A 2 -9.53 25.61 20.12
CA PHE A 2 -9.06 25.13 21.43
C PHE A 2 -8.33 26.25 22.18
N THR A 3 -8.50 26.34 23.49
CA THR A 3 -7.88 27.41 24.31
C THR A 3 -6.57 26.97 24.97
N SER A 4 -6.17 25.70 24.81
CA SER A 4 -4.88 25.19 25.27
C SER A 4 -4.40 23.99 24.45
N VAL A 5 -3.10 23.68 24.54
CA VAL A 5 -2.51 22.46 23.96
C VAL A 5 -3.17 21.20 24.51
N ALA A 6 -3.51 21.17 25.80
CA ALA A 6 -4.18 20.02 26.41
C ALA A 6 -5.56 19.76 25.79
N GLN A 7 -6.35 20.82 25.53
CA GLN A 7 -7.64 20.69 24.85
C GLN A 7 -7.48 20.24 23.40
N ALA A 8 -6.51 20.78 22.67
CA ALA A 8 -6.22 20.36 21.30
C ALA A 8 -5.81 18.89 21.24
N ASN A 9 -4.93 18.45 22.15
CA ASN A 9 -4.50 17.05 22.24
C ASN A 9 -5.66 16.11 22.55
N ALA A 10 -6.53 16.47 23.49
CA ALA A 10 -7.71 15.68 23.83
C ALA A 10 -8.62 15.48 22.60
N ALA A 11 -8.83 16.54 21.82
CA ALA A 11 -9.65 16.46 20.61
C ALA A 11 -9.02 15.55 19.53
N VAL A 12 -7.71 15.63 19.31
CA VAL A 12 -7.01 14.76 18.35
C VAL A 12 -7.02 13.30 18.79
N ILE A 13 -6.77 13.03 20.08
CA ILE A 13 -6.83 11.68 20.64
C ILE A 13 -8.23 11.08 20.47
N GLU A 14 -9.29 11.83 20.77
CA GLU A 14 -10.65 11.34 20.58
C GLU A 14 -10.97 11.11 19.09
N GLN A 15 -10.45 11.93 18.19
CA GLN A 15 -10.57 11.69 16.75
C GLN A 15 -9.91 10.37 16.32
N ILE A 16 -8.72 10.06 16.85
CA ILE A 16 -8.04 8.79 16.58
C ILE A 16 -8.84 7.61 17.15
N ARG A 17 -9.36 7.72 18.37
CA ARG A 17 -10.11 6.63 19.05
C ARG A 17 -11.45 6.31 18.38
N ARG A 18 -12.13 7.32 17.83
CA ARG A 18 -13.42 7.15 17.14
C ARG A 18 -13.28 6.71 15.68
N ALA A 19 -12.07 6.71 15.13
CA ALA A 19 -11.85 6.30 13.75
C ALA A 19 -12.28 4.84 13.54
N ARG A 20 -12.93 4.58 12.41
CA ARG A 20 -13.41 3.25 12.01
C ARG A 20 -12.92 2.93 10.60
N PRO A 21 -11.63 2.62 10.42
CA PRO A 21 -11.07 2.24 9.13
C PRO A 21 -11.70 0.95 8.59
N HIS A 22 -12.27 1.04 7.39
CA HIS A 22 -12.77 -0.10 6.62
C HIS A 22 -11.93 -0.27 5.35
N TRP A 23 -11.50 -1.49 5.07
CA TRP A 23 -10.88 -1.82 3.80
C TRP A 23 -11.98 -2.03 2.76
N LEU A 24 -12.08 -1.08 1.82
CA LEU A 24 -13.16 -1.02 0.85
C LEU A 24 -12.82 -1.69 -0.48
N ASP A 25 -11.58 -1.54 -0.94
CA ASP A 25 -11.22 -1.97 -2.29
C ASP A 25 -9.69 -2.15 -2.47
N VAL A 26 -9.30 -2.68 -3.62
CA VAL A 26 -7.93 -2.63 -4.14
C VAL A 26 -7.97 -2.08 -5.57
N LYS A 27 -7.20 -1.02 -5.82
CA LYS A 27 -7.19 -0.31 -7.11
C LYS A 27 -5.76 0.02 -7.55
N PRO A 28 -5.52 0.26 -8.85
CA PRO A 28 -4.22 0.76 -9.30
C PRO A 28 -3.96 2.15 -8.71
N ALA A 29 -2.73 2.41 -8.29
CA ALA A 29 -2.34 3.65 -7.61
C ALA A 29 -2.69 4.91 -8.41
N SER A 30 -2.55 4.87 -9.74
CA SER A 30 -2.94 5.93 -10.70
C SER A 30 -4.38 6.40 -10.57
N SER A 31 -5.30 5.49 -10.23
CA SER A 31 -6.73 5.81 -10.06
C SER A 31 -7.05 6.48 -8.71
N LEU A 32 -6.12 6.39 -7.75
CA LEU A 32 -6.30 6.86 -6.38
C LEU A 32 -5.51 8.14 -6.11
N ILE A 33 -4.33 8.25 -6.71
CA ILE A 33 -3.32 9.26 -6.42
C ILE A 33 -2.96 9.96 -7.72
N SER A 34 -3.61 11.09 -8.00
CA SER A 34 -3.54 11.78 -9.29
C SER A 34 -2.13 12.23 -9.69
N VAL A 35 -1.25 12.50 -8.73
CA VAL A 35 0.13 12.91 -9.01
C VAL A 35 0.95 11.80 -9.67
N LEU A 36 0.55 10.53 -9.52
CA LEU A 36 1.18 9.41 -10.24
C LEU A 36 0.90 9.43 -11.75
N ASN A 37 -0.10 10.19 -12.20
CA ASN A 37 -0.41 10.36 -13.62
C ASN A 37 0.45 11.46 -14.28
N GLN A 38 1.27 12.17 -13.50
CA GLN A 38 2.13 13.25 -13.99
C GLN A 38 3.51 12.68 -14.38
N GLY A 39 3.58 12.10 -15.57
CA GLY A 39 4.83 11.55 -16.10
C GLY A 39 5.37 10.36 -15.29
N LYS A 40 6.70 10.29 -15.13
CA LYS A 40 7.36 9.24 -14.36
C LYS A 40 7.46 9.66 -12.90
N THR A 41 6.50 9.27 -12.09
CA THR A 41 6.48 9.58 -10.65
C THR A 41 6.46 8.29 -9.83
N LEU A 42 7.31 8.23 -8.81
CA LEU A 42 7.33 7.16 -7.81
C LEU A 42 7.05 7.73 -6.43
N LEU A 43 6.21 7.04 -5.66
CA LEU A 43 6.11 7.31 -4.22
C LEU A 43 7.24 6.62 -3.46
N HIS A 44 7.56 7.09 -2.27
CA HIS A 44 8.50 6.43 -1.37
C HIS A 44 8.15 6.63 0.11
N ALA A 45 8.66 5.73 0.97
CA ALA A 45 8.53 5.89 2.42
C ALA A 45 9.45 7.02 2.96
N GLY A 46 9.14 7.50 4.17
CA GLY A 46 9.94 8.52 4.85
C GLY A 46 9.69 9.96 4.39
N PRO A 47 10.51 10.92 4.86
CA PRO A 47 10.43 12.34 4.49
C PRO A 47 10.97 12.58 3.05
N PRO A 48 10.75 13.77 2.47
CA PRO A 48 11.26 14.14 1.13
C PRO A 48 12.74 13.77 0.94
N MET A 49 13.04 13.11 -0.17
CA MET A 49 14.39 12.58 -0.44
C MET A 49 14.70 12.62 -1.93
N ARG A 50 15.95 12.96 -2.27
CA ARG A 50 16.45 12.90 -3.65
C ARG A 50 17.04 11.51 -3.95
N TRP A 51 17.10 11.16 -5.23
CA TRP A 51 17.71 9.91 -5.70
C TRP A 51 19.09 9.62 -5.09
N GLN A 52 19.94 10.64 -4.99
CA GLN A 52 21.32 10.50 -4.50
C GLN A 52 21.36 10.08 -3.02
N GLU A 53 20.35 10.45 -2.25
CA GLU A 53 20.22 10.19 -0.82
C GLU A 53 19.56 8.84 -0.52
N MET A 54 18.97 8.20 -1.53
CA MET A 54 18.33 6.89 -1.38
C MET A 54 19.36 5.79 -1.08
N THR A 55 18.99 4.91 -0.15
CA THR A 55 19.78 3.72 0.19
C THR A 55 19.79 2.71 -0.95
N GLY A 56 20.77 1.79 -0.95
CA GLY A 56 20.86 0.72 -1.97
C GLY A 56 19.55 -0.04 -2.20
N PRO A 57 18.87 -0.53 -1.15
CA PRO A 57 17.56 -1.18 -1.30
C PRO A 57 16.48 -0.29 -1.94
N MET A 58 16.41 1.00 -1.55
CA MET A 58 15.46 1.94 -2.18
C MET A 58 15.79 2.17 -3.66
N LYS A 59 17.08 2.29 -4.01
CA LYS A 59 17.52 2.43 -5.39
C LYS A 59 17.15 1.20 -6.23
N GLY A 60 17.39 0.00 -5.72
CA GLY A 60 16.97 -1.24 -6.36
C GLY A 60 15.45 -1.32 -6.56
N ALA A 61 14.67 -0.87 -5.58
CA ALA A 61 13.21 -0.82 -5.68
C ALA A 61 12.74 0.17 -6.76
N CYS A 62 13.40 1.33 -6.90
CA CYS A 62 13.11 2.29 -7.97
C CYS A 62 13.45 1.74 -9.35
N ILE A 63 14.56 1.02 -9.50
CA ILE A 63 14.91 0.31 -10.74
C ILE A 63 13.81 -0.71 -11.05
N GLY A 64 13.42 -1.50 -10.06
CA GLY A 64 12.33 -2.47 -10.19
C GLY A 64 11.01 -1.85 -10.64
N ALA A 65 10.64 -0.69 -10.08
CA ALA A 65 9.46 0.05 -10.49
C ALA A 65 9.56 0.60 -11.93
N CYS A 66 10.73 1.09 -12.35
CA CYS A 66 10.94 1.57 -13.72
C CYS A 66 10.79 0.43 -14.75
N LEU A 67 11.28 -0.77 -14.41
CA LEU A 67 11.11 -1.97 -15.24
C LEU A 67 9.65 -2.42 -15.28
N PHE A 68 8.99 -2.44 -14.12
CA PHE A 68 7.59 -2.84 -13.98
C PHE A 68 6.63 -1.96 -14.80
N GLU A 69 6.84 -0.63 -14.78
CA GLU A 69 6.07 0.33 -15.56
C GLU A 69 6.49 0.39 -17.05
N GLY A 70 7.52 -0.36 -17.45
CA GLY A 70 8.04 -0.34 -18.82
C GLY A 70 8.70 0.98 -19.23
N TRP A 71 9.13 1.80 -18.27
CA TRP A 71 9.87 3.04 -18.53
C TRP A 71 11.29 2.75 -19.06
N ALA A 72 11.82 1.59 -18.69
CA ALA A 72 13.14 1.10 -19.06
C ALA A 72 13.04 -0.37 -19.50
N LYS A 73 13.98 -0.80 -20.34
CA LYS A 73 14.03 -2.19 -20.85
C LYS A 73 14.93 -3.09 -20.01
N ASP A 74 15.86 -2.49 -19.30
CA ASP A 74 16.91 -3.16 -18.53
C ASP A 74 17.40 -2.25 -17.39
N GLU A 75 18.21 -2.80 -16.50
CA GLU A 75 18.77 -2.10 -15.35
C GLU A 75 19.55 -0.85 -15.77
N MET A 76 20.36 -0.94 -16.83
CA MET A 76 21.20 0.17 -17.29
C MET A 76 20.36 1.38 -17.74
N SER A 77 19.30 1.14 -18.53
CA SER A 77 18.39 2.19 -18.97
C SER A 77 17.54 2.74 -17.82
N ALA A 78 17.14 1.90 -16.85
CA ALA A 78 16.44 2.35 -15.65
C ALA A 78 17.32 3.26 -14.79
N LEU A 79 18.57 2.86 -14.55
CA LEU A 79 19.55 3.64 -13.79
C LEU A 79 19.81 4.99 -14.45
N ALA A 80 20.01 5.02 -15.77
CA ALA A 80 20.20 6.25 -16.51
C ALA A 80 19.01 7.22 -16.37
N LEU A 81 17.76 6.73 -16.39
CA LEU A 81 16.57 7.58 -16.16
C LEU A 81 16.56 8.20 -14.76
N LEU A 82 16.89 7.40 -13.74
CA LEU A 82 16.91 7.80 -12.33
C LEU A 82 18.03 8.82 -12.06
N GLU A 83 19.23 8.56 -12.56
CA GLU A 83 20.40 9.45 -12.41
C GLU A 83 20.24 10.78 -13.14
N GLN A 84 19.56 10.78 -14.29
CA GLN A 84 19.26 11.99 -15.05
C GLN A 84 18.12 12.82 -14.44
N GLY A 85 17.54 12.39 -13.31
CA GLY A 85 16.43 13.09 -12.66
C GLY A 85 15.14 13.09 -13.47
N LYS A 86 14.95 12.10 -14.36
CA LYS A 86 13.74 11.97 -15.19
C LYS A 86 12.57 11.31 -14.45
N VAL A 87 12.76 10.92 -13.20
CA VAL A 87 11.75 10.34 -12.31
C VAL A 87 11.55 11.29 -11.13
N ASN A 88 10.31 11.67 -10.90
CA ASN A 88 9.89 12.47 -9.76
C ASN A 88 9.61 11.57 -8.54
N PHE A 89 9.99 12.03 -7.35
CA PHE A 89 9.84 11.29 -6.11
C PHE A 89 8.94 12.05 -5.12
N ILE A 90 7.93 11.35 -4.60
CA ILE A 90 6.96 11.95 -3.67
C ILE A 90 6.84 11.07 -2.42
N PRO A 91 6.98 11.63 -1.21
CA PRO A 91 6.69 10.89 0.01
C PRO A 91 5.26 10.37 0.03
N CYS A 92 5.05 9.11 0.40
CA CYS A 92 3.72 8.53 0.52
C CYS A 92 2.80 9.39 1.41
N HIS A 93 3.34 9.94 2.51
CA HIS A 93 2.59 10.76 3.46
C HIS A 93 2.09 12.09 2.87
N HIS A 94 2.62 12.57 1.75
CA HIS A 94 2.10 13.77 1.07
C HIS A 94 0.80 13.50 0.29
N VAL A 95 0.48 12.23 0.04
CA VAL A 95 -0.63 11.80 -0.81
C VAL A 95 -1.55 10.81 -0.10
N ASN A 96 -1.64 10.91 1.23
CA ASN A 96 -2.44 10.04 2.10
C ASN A 96 -2.10 8.54 1.95
N ALA A 97 -0.87 8.22 1.56
CA ALA A 97 -0.39 6.87 1.43
C ALA A 97 0.66 6.54 2.50
N VAL A 98 0.86 5.26 2.73
CA VAL A 98 2.00 4.70 3.46
C VAL A 98 2.61 3.58 2.64
N GLY A 99 3.90 3.32 2.85
CA GLY A 99 4.61 2.25 2.15
C GLY A 99 5.53 1.51 3.11
N PRO A 100 5.48 0.17 3.18
CA PRO A 100 6.37 -0.62 4.03
C PRO A 100 7.80 -0.58 3.50
N MET A 101 8.78 -0.57 4.41
CA MET A 101 10.21 -0.56 4.08
C MET A 101 10.58 0.65 3.22
N GLY A 102 11.08 0.45 1.98
CA GLY A 102 11.37 1.55 1.06
C GLY A 102 10.12 2.26 0.51
N GLY A 103 8.94 1.61 0.60
CA GLY A 103 7.65 2.18 0.22
C GLY A 103 7.50 2.56 -1.26
N ILE A 104 8.40 2.09 -2.14
CA ILE A 104 8.35 2.44 -3.56
C ILE A 104 7.03 1.96 -4.16
N THR A 105 6.27 2.91 -4.73
CA THR A 105 4.98 2.65 -5.36
C THR A 105 4.88 3.41 -6.67
N SER A 106 4.55 2.70 -7.74
CA SER A 106 4.34 3.27 -9.08
C SER A 106 2.86 3.23 -9.50
N ALA A 107 2.53 3.92 -10.59
CA ALA A 107 1.16 4.17 -11.05
C ALA A 107 0.30 2.91 -11.28
N SER A 108 0.91 1.82 -11.75
CA SER A 108 0.23 0.56 -12.05
C SER A 108 0.20 -0.42 -10.87
N MET A 109 0.83 -0.08 -9.75
CA MET A 109 0.86 -0.96 -8.58
C MET A 109 -0.49 -0.97 -7.86
N PRO A 110 -0.94 -2.13 -7.37
CA PRO A 110 -2.18 -2.25 -6.62
C PRO A 110 -2.04 -1.68 -5.21
N MET A 111 -3.05 -0.92 -4.79
CA MET A 111 -3.12 -0.30 -3.47
C MET A 111 -4.44 -0.59 -2.77
N LEU A 112 -4.35 -0.83 -1.46
CA LEU A 112 -5.50 -0.91 -0.56
C LEU A 112 -6.19 0.46 -0.51
N VAL A 113 -7.52 0.46 -0.56
CA VAL A 113 -8.37 1.63 -0.33
C VAL A 113 -9.00 1.49 1.04
N VAL A 114 -8.48 2.23 2.02
CA VAL A 114 -9.03 2.26 3.39
C VAL A 114 -9.75 3.58 3.61
N GLU A 115 -10.98 3.52 4.09
CA GLU A 115 -11.76 4.70 4.45
C GLU A 115 -12.11 4.66 5.94
N ASN A 116 -11.88 5.78 6.63
CA ASN A 116 -12.43 5.99 7.95
C ASN A 116 -13.91 6.37 7.81
N ILE A 117 -14.83 5.42 7.99
CA ILE A 117 -16.26 5.67 7.78
C ILE A 117 -16.85 6.70 8.77
N THR A 118 -16.15 7.02 9.86
CA THR A 118 -16.58 8.04 10.83
C THR A 118 -16.41 9.46 10.27
N ASP A 119 -15.29 9.74 9.59
CA ASP A 119 -14.94 11.09 9.13
C ASP A 119 -14.77 11.21 7.60
N GLY A 120 -14.90 10.11 6.86
CA GLY A 120 -14.84 10.04 5.40
C GLY A 120 -13.45 10.15 4.78
N ASN A 121 -12.39 10.35 5.58
CA ASN A 121 -11.02 10.44 5.05
C ASN A 121 -10.49 9.07 4.62
N ARG A 122 -9.64 9.05 3.58
CA ARG A 122 -9.03 7.84 3.02
C ARG A 122 -7.53 7.76 3.24
N ALA A 123 -7.03 6.53 3.31
CA ALA A 123 -5.62 6.22 3.32
C ALA A 123 -5.32 5.03 2.39
N TYR A 124 -4.10 4.99 1.87
CA TYR A 124 -3.67 3.98 0.90
C TYR A 124 -2.38 3.29 1.32
N CYS A 125 -2.22 2.02 0.96
CA CYS A 125 -0.96 1.29 1.12
C CYS A 125 -0.79 0.35 -0.07
N ASN A 126 0.44 0.04 -0.49
CA ASN A 126 0.66 -1.00 -1.50
C ASN A 126 0.45 -2.41 -0.88
N LEU A 127 0.32 -3.42 -1.73
CA LEU A 127 0.16 -4.80 -1.28
C LEU A 127 1.50 -5.43 -0.87
N ASN A 128 1.45 -6.38 0.08
CA ASN A 128 2.60 -7.21 0.45
C ASN A 128 2.91 -8.21 -0.67
N GLU A 129 4.14 -8.19 -1.18
CA GLU A 129 4.63 -9.07 -2.26
C GLU A 129 4.90 -10.52 -1.79
N GLY A 130 4.78 -10.81 -0.50
CA GLY A 130 5.10 -12.09 0.13
C GLY A 130 6.48 -12.10 0.78
N ILE A 131 7.01 -13.32 0.98
CA ILE A 131 8.27 -13.59 1.66
C ILE A 131 9.36 -13.90 0.63
N GLY A 132 10.61 -13.53 0.92
CA GLY A 132 11.78 -13.81 0.09
C GLY A 132 12.26 -12.60 -0.70
N LYS A 133 12.65 -12.83 -1.97
CA LYS A 133 13.08 -11.77 -2.88
C LYS A 133 11.88 -10.92 -3.28
N VAL A 134 11.84 -9.66 -2.83
CA VAL A 134 10.75 -8.73 -3.05
C VAL A 134 11.26 -7.31 -3.29
N MET A 135 10.50 -6.52 -4.04
CA MET A 135 10.88 -5.17 -4.45
C MET A 135 10.96 -4.22 -3.28
N ARG A 136 10.14 -4.36 -2.23
CA ARG A 136 10.24 -3.52 -1.02
C ARG A 136 11.60 -3.61 -0.29
N PHE A 137 12.41 -4.62 -0.58
CA PHE A 137 13.80 -4.78 -0.11
C PHE A 137 14.84 -4.55 -1.22
N GLY A 138 14.43 -4.08 -2.39
CA GLY A 138 15.30 -3.69 -3.49
C GLY A 138 15.58 -4.78 -4.53
N ALA A 139 14.93 -5.93 -4.45
CA ALA A 139 15.07 -6.96 -5.49
C ALA A 139 14.23 -6.59 -6.73
N TYR A 140 14.76 -6.83 -7.94
CA TYR A 140 14.07 -6.49 -9.20
C TYR A 140 14.30 -7.53 -10.30
N GLY A 141 14.70 -8.76 -9.93
CA GLY A 141 14.84 -9.88 -10.86
C GLY A 141 13.53 -10.27 -11.53
N GLU A 142 13.61 -11.12 -12.55
CA GLU A 142 12.43 -11.51 -13.35
C GLU A 142 11.34 -12.19 -12.51
N ASP A 143 11.73 -12.94 -11.47
CA ASP A 143 10.80 -13.55 -10.49
C ASP A 143 9.99 -12.50 -9.71
N VAL A 144 10.63 -11.38 -9.34
CA VAL A 144 9.96 -10.23 -8.70
C VAL A 144 9.04 -9.54 -9.69
N GLN A 145 9.52 -9.27 -10.90
CA GLN A 145 8.75 -8.59 -11.96
C GLN A 145 7.51 -9.40 -12.37
N GLN A 146 7.64 -10.71 -12.53
CA GLN A 146 6.52 -11.61 -12.82
C GLN A 146 5.47 -11.56 -11.71
N ARG A 147 5.90 -11.55 -10.45
CA ARG A 147 5.00 -11.45 -9.30
C ARG A 147 4.27 -10.12 -9.26
N LEU A 148 4.96 -8.99 -9.46
CA LEU A 148 4.34 -7.67 -9.50
C LEU A 148 3.27 -7.59 -10.60
N ARG A 149 3.54 -8.15 -11.79
CA ARG A 149 2.56 -8.25 -12.87
C ARG A 149 1.37 -9.13 -12.50
N TRP A 150 1.61 -10.29 -11.89
CA TRP A 150 0.52 -11.14 -11.37
C TRP A 150 -0.32 -10.42 -10.30
N MET A 151 0.31 -9.66 -9.40
CA MET A 151 -0.40 -8.90 -8.39
C MET A 151 -1.31 -7.83 -9.01
N ARG A 152 -0.84 -7.15 -10.06
CA ARG A 152 -1.65 -6.19 -10.84
C ARG A 152 -2.78 -6.87 -11.61
N ASP A 153 -2.46 -7.93 -12.35
CA ASP A 153 -3.37 -8.48 -13.37
C ASP A 153 -4.36 -9.51 -12.79
N VAL A 154 -4.03 -10.13 -11.65
CA VAL A 154 -4.83 -11.21 -11.06
C VAL A 154 -5.23 -10.89 -9.63
N LEU A 155 -4.27 -10.65 -8.73
CA LEU A 155 -4.57 -10.48 -7.30
C LEU A 155 -5.47 -9.28 -7.04
N MET A 156 -5.16 -8.12 -7.63
CA MET A 156 -5.94 -6.90 -7.43
C MET A 156 -7.39 -7.05 -7.91
N PRO A 157 -7.69 -7.49 -9.14
CA PRO A 157 -9.06 -7.72 -9.57
C PRO A 157 -9.82 -8.71 -8.68
N VAL A 158 -9.16 -9.78 -8.22
CA VAL A 158 -9.78 -10.78 -7.33
C VAL A 158 -10.12 -10.18 -5.97
N LEU A 159 -9.19 -9.46 -5.34
CA LEU A 159 -9.43 -8.80 -4.06
C LEU A 159 -10.50 -7.71 -4.18
N SER A 160 -10.46 -6.91 -5.24
CA SER A 160 -11.49 -5.90 -5.53
C SER A 160 -12.88 -6.53 -5.65
N ALA A 161 -13.00 -7.64 -6.39
CA ALA A 161 -14.27 -8.36 -6.54
C ALA A 161 -14.75 -9.04 -5.24
N ALA A 162 -13.84 -9.51 -4.39
CA ALA A 162 -14.20 -10.07 -3.09
C ALA A 162 -14.70 -8.98 -2.13
N LEU A 163 -13.98 -7.86 -2.04
CA LEU A 163 -14.36 -6.73 -1.19
C LEU A 163 -15.67 -6.07 -1.66
N GLY A 164 -15.90 -6.00 -2.98
CA GLY A 164 -17.15 -5.47 -3.53
C GLY A 164 -18.41 -6.28 -3.18
N ARG A 165 -18.27 -7.48 -2.61
CA ARG A 165 -19.40 -8.27 -2.06
C ARG A 165 -19.69 -7.95 -0.61
N LEU A 166 -18.83 -7.20 0.07
CA LEU A 166 -19.02 -6.74 1.44
C LEU A 166 -19.64 -5.33 1.40
N GLU A 167 -20.89 -5.19 1.81
CA GLU A 167 -21.67 -3.94 1.70
C GLU A 167 -20.94 -2.72 2.29
N ARG A 168 -20.14 -2.92 3.34
CA ARG A 168 -19.39 -1.85 4.03
C ARG A 168 -17.87 -2.05 4.01
N GLY A 169 -17.38 -2.96 3.16
CA GLY A 169 -16.00 -3.43 3.23
C GLY A 169 -15.70 -4.17 4.54
N LEU A 170 -14.42 -4.35 4.84
CA LEU A 170 -13.95 -5.10 5.99
C LEU A 170 -13.53 -4.17 7.14
N ASP A 171 -14.17 -4.31 8.30
CA ASP A 171 -13.85 -3.53 9.51
C ASP A 171 -12.46 -3.91 10.06
N LEU A 172 -11.48 -3.02 9.87
CA LEU A 172 -10.11 -3.25 10.32
C LEU A 172 -9.97 -3.07 11.83
N THR A 173 -10.81 -2.25 12.48
CA THR A 173 -10.79 -2.07 13.93
C THR A 173 -11.23 -3.36 14.64
N ALA A 174 -12.31 -3.98 14.18
CA ALA A 174 -12.77 -5.25 14.72
C ALA A 174 -11.72 -6.36 14.55
N MET A 175 -11.09 -6.42 13.37
CA MET A 175 -10.04 -7.40 13.09
C MET A 175 -8.79 -7.19 13.95
N MET A 176 -8.31 -5.95 14.11
CA MET A 176 -7.19 -5.64 14.99
C MET A 176 -7.53 -5.97 16.45
N ALA A 177 -8.74 -5.66 16.92
CA ALA A 177 -9.18 -5.99 18.27
C ALA A 177 -9.17 -7.51 18.53
N GLN A 178 -9.47 -8.33 17.52
CA GLN A 178 -9.33 -9.77 17.62
C GLN A 178 -7.86 -10.20 17.53
N GLY A 179 -7.10 -9.69 16.56
CA GLY A 179 -5.70 -10.04 16.32
C GLY A 179 -4.79 -9.83 17.53
N ILE A 180 -4.98 -8.74 18.28
CA ILE A 180 -4.16 -8.44 19.47
C ILE A 180 -4.35 -9.53 20.55
N THR A 181 -5.57 -10.04 20.71
CA THR A 181 -5.88 -11.12 21.67
C THR A 181 -5.31 -12.48 21.24
N MET A 182 -4.92 -12.60 19.97
CA MET A 182 -4.29 -13.78 19.37
C MET A 182 -2.75 -13.65 19.29
N GLY A 183 -2.18 -12.61 19.93
CA GLY A 183 -0.75 -12.41 20.09
C GLY A 183 -0.07 -11.70 18.92
N ASP A 184 -0.82 -11.08 18.01
CA ASP A 184 -0.24 -10.13 17.04
C ASP A 184 0.07 -8.78 17.70
N GLU A 185 1.00 -8.02 17.11
CA GLU A 185 1.26 -6.61 17.45
C GLU A 185 1.22 -5.67 16.23
N PHE A 186 0.90 -6.23 15.06
CA PHE A 186 0.60 -5.52 13.81
C PHE A 186 1.78 -4.86 13.08
N HIS A 187 3.01 -5.11 13.52
CA HIS A 187 4.22 -4.61 12.87
C HIS A 187 5.13 -5.77 12.47
N GLN A 188 5.74 -6.45 13.43
CA GLN A 188 6.59 -7.62 13.21
C GLN A 188 5.78 -8.91 13.09
N ARG A 189 4.74 -9.08 13.92
CA ARG A 189 3.90 -10.27 13.97
C ARG A 189 2.46 -9.93 13.58
N ASN A 190 2.05 -10.51 12.46
CA ASN A 190 0.76 -10.30 11.80
C ASN A 190 0.05 -11.62 11.45
N ILE A 191 0.39 -12.73 12.13
CA ILE A 191 -0.03 -14.08 11.72
C ILE A 191 -1.54 -14.23 11.89
N ALA A 192 -2.06 -13.84 13.05
CA ALA A 192 -3.48 -13.98 13.36
C ALA A 192 -4.34 -13.09 12.45
N SER A 193 -3.94 -11.83 12.29
CA SER A 193 -4.64 -10.85 11.46
C SER A 193 -4.62 -11.24 9.99
N SER A 194 -3.50 -11.79 9.49
CA SER A 194 -3.44 -12.31 8.12
C SER A 194 -4.37 -13.52 7.92
N ALA A 195 -4.45 -14.42 8.89
CA ALA A 195 -5.36 -15.57 8.83
C ALA A 195 -6.84 -15.15 8.92
N LEU A 196 -7.15 -14.17 9.78
CA LEU A 196 -8.49 -13.58 9.87
C LEU A 196 -8.87 -12.92 8.54
N LEU A 197 -7.95 -12.14 7.96
CA LEU A 197 -8.14 -11.50 6.66
C LEU A 197 -8.47 -12.51 5.57
N ASP A 198 -7.67 -13.58 5.47
CA ASP A 198 -7.86 -14.65 4.50
C ASP A 198 -9.23 -15.33 4.67
N ALA A 199 -9.65 -15.59 5.92
CA ALA A 199 -10.96 -16.17 6.20
C ALA A 199 -12.12 -15.26 5.76
N HIS A 200 -12.04 -13.95 6.02
CA HIS A 200 -13.09 -12.99 5.64
C HIS A 200 -13.18 -12.80 4.12
N VAL A 201 -12.04 -12.60 3.47
CA VAL A 201 -11.97 -12.41 2.01
C VAL A 201 -12.33 -13.70 1.27
N GLY A 202 -11.83 -14.85 1.74
CA GLY A 202 -12.14 -16.16 1.19
C GLY A 202 -13.62 -16.53 1.31
N ALA A 203 -14.27 -16.17 2.42
CA ALA A 203 -15.72 -16.34 2.58
C ALA A 203 -16.51 -15.48 1.57
N ALA A 204 -16.08 -14.24 1.34
CA ALA A 204 -16.72 -13.35 0.37
C ALA A 204 -16.59 -13.85 -1.08
N TYR A 205 -15.56 -14.63 -1.41
CA TYR A 205 -15.35 -15.17 -2.75
C TYR A 205 -16.24 -16.38 -3.07
N ARG A 206 -16.83 -17.06 -2.07
CA ARG A 206 -17.67 -18.24 -2.33
C ARG A 206 -18.94 -17.85 -3.10
N PRO A 207 -19.25 -18.52 -4.23
CA PRO A 207 -20.52 -18.30 -4.92
C PRO A 207 -21.69 -18.56 -3.97
N SER A 208 -22.70 -17.70 -4.00
CA SER A 208 -23.98 -17.94 -3.35
C SER A 208 -24.62 -19.20 -3.95
N GLY A 209 -24.37 -20.38 -3.37
CA GLY A 209 -24.92 -21.64 -3.90
C GLY A 209 -24.28 -22.94 -3.40
N THR A 210 -23.12 -22.92 -2.75
CA THR A 210 -22.51 -24.15 -2.20
C THR A 210 -22.49 -24.11 -0.67
N ARG A 211 -23.55 -24.68 -0.07
CA ARG A 211 -23.51 -25.26 1.28
C ARG A 211 -23.41 -26.77 1.16
#